data_AF-A0A6L5HI39-F1
#
_entry.id   AF-A0A6L5HI39-F1
#
_cell.length_a   1.000
_cell.length_b   1.000
_cell.length_c   1.000
_cell.angle_alpha   90.00
_cell.angle_beta   90.00
_cell.angle_gamma   90.00
#
_symmetry.space_group_name_H-M   'P 1'
#
loop_
_entity.id
_entity.type
_entity.pdbx_description
1 polymer ?
#
loop_
_entity_poly.entity_id
_entity_poly.type
_entity_poly.pdbx_seq_one_letter_code
_entity_poly.pdbx_strand_id
1 'polypeptide(L)'
;MNAHANPYQNATRFNPDASHKQKANALIEALESSGLQKVVFFWSPEEGGSATDGAAVVFPLMSAVVVRDGADGEPEYEVFDGNFLKAGGGHASLSDMQRVLDKAEGLRFGKAEFGCAVLPFTSHLTPSYAVAKMLDPKLVLHHFSPVTRPSFFKVRPDAMTEKELASI
;
A
#
# COMPACT_ATOMS: atom_id res chain seq x y z
N MET A 1 -25.96 5.82 -23.32
CA MET A 1 -25.06 6.29 -22.25
C MET A 1 -23.80 5.47 -22.36
N ASN A 2 -22.71 6.04 -22.87
CA ASN A 2 -21.44 5.33 -22.95
C ASN A 2 -20.89 5.22 -21.53
N ALA A 3 -20.79 3.99 -21.02
CA ALA A 3 -19.99 3.72 -19.84
C ALA A 3 -18.57 4.19 -20.15
N HIS A 4 -18.12 5.27 -19.50
CA HIS A 4 -16.71 5.63 -19.55
C HIS A 4 -15.92 4.40 -19.09
N ALA A 5 -15.14 3.81 -19.98
CA ALA A 5 -14.26 2.71 -19.64
C ALA A 5 -13.40 3.14 -18.45
N ASN A 6 -13.37 2.34 -17.38
CA ASN A 6 -12.53 2.61 -16.23
C ASN A 6 -11.08 2.76 -16.72
N PRO A 7 -10.38 3.89 -16.47
CA PRO A 7 -9.03 4.12 -17.01
C PRO A 7 -7.99 3.12 -16.49
N TYR A 8 -8.31 2.33 -15.47
CA TYR A 8 -7.41 1.37 -14.83
C TYR A 8 -7.63 -0.08 -15.32
N GLN A 9 -7.90 -0.29 -16.62
CA GLN A 9 -8.21 -1.64 -17.15
C GLN A 9 -7.03 -2.62 -17.00
N ASN A 10 -5.80 -2.12 -17.00
CA ASN A 10 -4.57 -2.91 -16.83
C ASN A 10 -4.19 -3.12 -15.35
N ALA A 11 -5.13 -2.90 -14.43
CA ALA A 11 -4.88 -3.09 -13.00
C ALA A 11 -4.85 -4.58 -12.64
N THR A 12 -3.80 -4.96 -11.92
CA THR A 12 -3.66 -6.30 -11.33
C THR A 12 -3.63 -6.19 -9.81
N ARG A 13 -3.84 -7.32 -9.12
CA ARG A 13 -3.74 -7.42 -7.67
C ARG A 13 -2.73 -8.50 -7.32
N PHE A 14 -1.82 -8.17 -6.42
CA PHE A 14 -0.86 -9.11 -5.87
C PHE A 14 -1.59 -10.18 -5.03
N ASN A 15 -1.08 -11.42 -5.02
CA ASN A 15 -1.69 -12.52 -4.29
C ASN A 15 -1.71 -12.28 -2.76
N PRO A 16 -2.88 -12.07 -2.12
CA PRO A 16 -2.96 -11.79 -0.69
C PRO A 16 -2.69 -13.03 0.19
N ASP A 17 -2.65 -14.24 -0.38
CA ASP A 17 -2.38 -15.47 0.37
C ASP A 17 -0.87 -15.78 0.48
N ALA A 18 -0.01 -15.01 -0.19
CA ALA A 18 1.43 -15.17 -0.07
C ALA A 18 1.92 -14.93 1.37
N SER A 19 3.07 -15.50 1.73
CA SER A 19 3.67 -15.22 3.05
C SER A 19 4.03 -13.74 3.20
N HIS A 20 4.09 -13.27 4.46
CA HIS A 20 4.43 -11.87 4.76
C HIS A 20 5.75 -11.41 4.12
N LYS A 21 6.76 -12.29 4.14
CA LYS A 21 8.05 -12.05 3.48
C LYS A 21 7.95 -11.96 1.96
N GLN A 22 7.15 -12.83 1.33
CA GLN A 22 6.93 -12.79 -0.12
C GLN A 22 6.21 -11.50 -0.54
N LYS A 23 5.23 -11.06 0.26
CA LYS A 23 4.53 -9.79 0.08
C LYS A 23 5.49 -8.60 0.11
N ALA A 24 6.33 -8.54 1.14
CA ALA A 24 7.34 -7.48 1.27
C ALA A 24 8.34 -7.51 0.11
N ASN A 25 8.84 -8.70 -0.26
CA ASN A 25 9.77 -8.83 -1.38
C ASN A 25 9.13 -8.41 -2.72
N ALA A 26 7.90 -8.81 -3.01
CA ALA A 26 7.22 -8.45 -4.25
C ALA A 26 7.00 -6.93 -4.36
N LEU A 27 6.65 -6.27 -3.26
CA LEU A 27 6.54 -4.82 -3.26
C LEU A 27 7.91 -4.16 -3.42
N ILE A 28 8.96 -4.65 -2.74
CA ILE A 28 10.34 -4.16 -2.95
C ILE A 28 10.77 -4.30 -4.42
N GLU A 29 10.52 -5.44 -5.05
CA GLU A 29 10.80 -5.67 -6.48
C GLU A 29 10.05 -4.67 -7.36
N ALA A 30 8.78 -4.39 -7.03
CA ALA A 30 7.99 -3.37 -7.73
C ALA A 30 8.58 -1.95 -7.55
N LEU A 31 9.14 -1.62 -6.39
CA LEU A 31 9.82 -0.35 -6.12
C LEU A 31 11.17 -0.23 -6.84
N GLU A 32 11.86 -1.35 -7.07
CA GLU A 32 13.15 -1.40 -7.77
C GLU A 32 13.01 -1.42 -9.31
N SER A 33 11.78 -1.57 -9.82
CA SER A 33 11.50 -1.58 -11.25
C SER A 33 11.95 -0.28 -11.95
N SER A 34 12.62 -0.42 -13.10
CA SER A 34 13.09 0.71 -13.91
C SER A 34 11.95 1.61 -14.41
N GLY A 35 10.76 1.03 -14.59
CA GLY A 35 9.54 1.74 -15.01
C GLY A 35 8.70 2.29 -13.86
N LEU A 36 9.17 2.29 -12.61
CA LEU A 36 8.39 2.82 -11.48
C LEU A 36 8.08 4.31 -11.71
N GLN A 37 6.79 4.64 -11.81
CA GLN A 37 6.32 6.02 -11.83
C GLN A 37 6.06 6.52 -10.40
N LYS A 38 5.25 5.78 -9.64
CA LYS A 38 4.92 6.12 -8.25
C LYS A 38 4.43 4.91 -7.44
N VAL A 39 4.53 5.01 -6.13
CA VAL A 39 3.86 4.16 -5.13
C VAL A 39 3.11 5.04 -4.14
N VAL A 40 1.91 4.63 -3.72
CA VAL A 40 1.15 5.29 -2.65
C VAL A 40 0.80 4.29 -1.57
N PHE A 41 1.17 4.59 -0.32
CA PHE A 41 0.90 3.75 0.85
C PHE A 41 -0.32 4.24 1.64
N PHE A 42 -1.06 3.30 2.22
CA PHE A 42 -2.19 3.57 3.10
C PHE A 42 -2.23 2.60 4.27
N TRP A 43 -2.80 3.06 5.39
CA TRP A 43 -3.24 2.20 6.48
C TRP A 43 -4.72 1.84 6.30
N SER A 44 -5.08 0.61 6.63
CA SER A 44 -6.47 0.20 6.78
C SER A 44 -7.07 0.72 8.10
N PRO A 45 -8.41 0.74 8.22
CA PRO A 45 -9.07 0.87 9.51
C PRO A 45 -8.81 -0.37 10.41
N GLU A 46 -9.26 -0.28 11.66
CA GLU A 46 -9.22 -1.39 12.64
C GLU A 46 -10.42 -2.33 12.53
N GLU A 47 -11.48 -1.90 11.83
CA GLU A 47 -12.73 -2.65 11.70
C GLU A 47 -13.35 -2.47 10.30
N GLY A 48 -14.44 -3.20 10.02
CA GLY A 48 -15.17 -3.10 8.76
C GLY A 48 -14.51 -3.82 7.58
N GLY A 49 -13.49 -4.65 7.84
CA GLY A 49 -12.89 -5.54 6.85
C GLY A 49 -13.80 -6.68 6.42
N SER A 50 -13.43 -7.33 5.32
CA SER A 50 -14.11 -8.47 4.72
C SER A 50 -13.24 -9.73 4.79
N ALA A 51 -13.76 -10.87 4.31
CA ALA A 51 -13.00 -12.13 4.31
C ALA A 51 -11.66 -12.05 3.55
N THR A 52 -11.56 -11.17 2.54
CA THR A 52 -10.34 -10.97 1.75
C THR A 52 -9.29 -10.10 2.43
N ASP A 53 -9.65 -9.45 3.55
CA ASP A 53 -8.74 -8.62 4.34
C ASP A 53 -7.99 -9.43 5.41
N GLY A 54 -8.41 -10.68 5.65
CA GLY A 54 -7.86 -11.52 6.71
C GLY A 54 -8.57 -11.31 8.04
N ALA A 55 -8.03 -11.92 9.10
CA ALA A 55 -8.65 -11.88 10.42
C ALA A 55 -8.48 -10.50 11.08
N ALA A 56 -9.53 -9.98 11.71
CA ALA A 56 -9.50 -8.64 12.34
C ALA A 56 -8.36 -8.44 13.36
N VAL A 57 -7.89 -9.53 13.99
CA VAL A 57 -6.73 -9.52 14.92
C VAL A 57 -5.41 -9.08 14.28
N VAL A 58 -5.32 -9.02 12.95
CA VAL A 58 -4.13 -8.53 12.24
C VAL A 58 -4.23 -7.08 11.80
N PHE A 59 -5.38 -6.43 12.00
CA PHE A 59 -5.56 -5.03 11.64
C PHE A 59 -4.87 -4.11 12.67
N PRO A 60 -4.40 -2.91 12.26
CA PRO A 60 -4.44 -2.36 10.90
C PRO A 60 -3.34 -2.91 9.97
N LEU A 61 -3.65 -2.94 8.67
CA LEU A 61 -2.79 -3.41 7.59
C LEU A 61 -2.29 -2.25 6.74
N MET A 62 -1.06 -2.34 6.26
CA MET A 62 -0.55 -1.49 5.20
C MET A 62 -0.99 -2.04 3.85
N SER A 63 -1.46 -1.15 2.99
CA SER A 63 -1.75 -1.41 1.58
C SER A 63 -1.01 -0.42 0.70
N ALA A 64 -0.84 -0.76 -0.58
CA ALA A 64 -0.19 0.10 -1.55
C ALA A 64 -0.79 -0.05 -2.95
N VAL A 65 -0.68 1.01 -3.74
CA VAL A 65 -0.81 0.95 -5.20
C VAL A 65 0.49 1.36 -5.84
N VAL A 66 0.98 0.56 -6.78
CA VAL A 66 2.17 0.85 -7.58
C VAL A 66 1.73 1.18 -9.00
N VAL A 67 2.29 2.24 -9.56
CA VAL A 67 2.11 2.68 -10.94
C VAL A 67 3.44 2.56 -11.67
N ARG A 68 3.43 1.87 -12.80
CA ARG A 68 4.61 1.66 -13.65
C ARG A 68 4.32 2.04 -15.09
N ASP A 69 5.39 2.29 -15.85
CA ASP A 69 5.34 2.27 -17.30
C ASP A 69 4.91 0.88 -17.76
N GLY A 70 3.83 0.80 -18.53
CA GLY A 70 3.35 -0.44 -19.13
C GLY A 70 3.64 -0.51 -20.63
N ALA A 71 3.12 -1.56 -21.25
CA ALA A 71 3.19 -1.72 -22.70
C ALA A 71 2.49 -0.55 -23.44
N ASP A 72 2.99 -0.23 -24.63
CA ASP A 72 2.41 0.75 -25.55
C ASP A 72 2.24 2.17 -24.97
N GLY A 73 2.99 2.50 -23.91
CA GLY A 73 2.97 3.82 -23.27
C GLY A 73 1.81 4.02 -22.28
N GLU A 74 1.01 2.98 -22.03
CA GLU A 74 -0.07 3.02 -21.05
C GLU A 74 0.45 2.62 -19.66
N PRO A 75 0.01 3.27 -18.57
CA PRO A 75 0.44 2.88 -17.23
C PRO A 75 -0.11 1.51 -16.82
N GLU A 76 0.74 0.73 -16.15
CA GLU A 76 0.35 -0.48 -15.44
C GLU A 76 0.16 -0.21 -13.96
N TYR A 77 -0.86 -0.85 -13.37
CA TYR A 77 -1.22 -0.66 -11.98
C TYR A 77 -1.19 -2.00 -11.25
N GLU A 78 -0.57 -2.03 -10.08
CA GLU A 78 -0.57 -3.20 -9.22
C GLU A 78 -1.02 -2.80 -7.81
N VAL A 79 -2.04 -3.49 -7.33
CA VAL A 79 -2.63 -3.28 -6.01
C VAL A 79 -2.10 -4.32 -5.04
N PHE A 80 -1.60 -3.84 -3.92
CA PHE A 80 -1.15 -4.61 -2.77
C PHE A 80 -2.10 -4.31 -1.60
N ASP A 81 -3.24 -5.00 -1.52
CA ASP A 81 -4.27 -4.83 -0.49
C ASP A 81 -4.76 -6.18 0.07
N GLY A 82 -5.79 -6.16 0.90
CA GLY A 82 -6.28 -7.35 1.62
C GLY A 82 -5.41 -7.67 2.82
N ASN A 83 -5.22 -8.96 3.10
CA ASN A 83 -4.32 -9.46 4.15
C ASN A 83 -2.84 -9.24 3.79
N PHE A 84 -2.39 -8.01 3.59
CA PHE A 84 -1.07 -7.72 3.01
C PHE A 84 0.05 -7.63 4.07
N LEU A 85 0.49 -6.44 4.46
CA LEU A 85 1.57 -6.25 5.43
C LEU A 85 0.99 -5.70 6.73
N LYS A 86 1.27 -6.38 7.85
CA LYS A 86 0.84 -5.95 9.19
C LYS A 86 2.03 -5.44 9.98
N ALA A 87 1.81 -4.44 10.82
CA ALA A 87 2.89 -3.91 11.65
C ALA A 87 3.05 -4.66 12.98
N GLY A 88 1.98 -5.35 13.45
CA GLY A 88 1.93 -6.06 14.72
C GLY A 88 1.95 -7.59 14.60
N GLY A 89 2.16 -8.28 15.74
CA GLY A 89 2.13 -9.75 15.83
C GLY A 89 3.50 -10.43 15.70
N GLY A 90 4.59 -9.72 16.00
CA GLY A 90 5.96 -10.24 16.13
C GLY A 90 6.99 -9.47 15.29
N HIS A 91 8.25 -9.46 15.75
CA HIS A 91 9.35 -8.70 15.15
C HIS A 91 9.56 -8.94 13.64
N ALA A 92 9.27 -10.14 13.13
CA ALA A 92 9.47 -10.47 11.72
C ALA A 92 8.53 -9.68 10.77
N SER A 93 7.27 -9.47 11.17
CA SER A 93 6.31 -8.72 10.36
C SER A 93 6.66 -7.24 10.29
N LEU A 94 7.05 -6.64 11.42
CA LEU A 94 7.53 -5.27 11.41
C LEU A 94 8.80 -5.12 10.56
N SER A 95 9.76 -6.02 10.69
CA SER A 95 11.01 -5.98 9.91
C SER A 95 10.77 -6.03 8.40
N ASP A 96 9.86 -6.88 7.93
CA ASP A 96 9.49 -6.94 6.51
C ASP A 96 8.84 -5.64 6.02
N MET A 97 7.97 -5.02 6.82
CA MET A 97 7.38 -3.72 6.50
C MET A 97 8.45 -2.63 6.48
N GLN A 98 9.35 -2.60 7.46
CA GLN A 98 10.46 -1.64 7.52
C GLN A 98 11.33 -1.74 6.26
N ARG A 99 11.65 -2.95 5.81
CA ARG A 99 12.41 -3.14 4.55
C ARG A 99 11.71 -2.51 3.34
N VAL A 100 10.38 -2.59 3.25
CA VAL A 100 9.61 -1.92 2.19
C VAL A 100 9.73 -0.40 2.32
N LEU A 101 9.52 0.13 3.52
CA LEU A 101 9.55 1.58 3.78
C LEU A 101 10.95 2.16 3.56
N ASP A 102 12.00 1.48 4.03
CA ASP A 102 13.40 1.86 3.81
C ASP A 102 13.70 1.94 2.31
N LYS A 103 13.11 1.04 1.52
CA LYS A 103 13.26 1.05 0.06
C LYS A 103 12.52 2.21 -0.59
N ALA A 104 11.32 2.51 -0.11
CA ALA A 104 10.55 3.66 -0.56
C ALA A 104 11.24 5.00 -0.25
N GLU A 105 11.90 5.13 0.91
CA GLU A 105 12.71 6.30 1.25
C GLU A 105 13.89 6.53 0.29
N GLY A 106 14.48 5.45 -0.21
CA GLY A 106 15.60 5.49 -1.16
C GLY A 106 15.20 5.86 -2.59
N LEU A 107 13.89 6.00 -2.88
CA LEU A 107 13.43 6.37 -4.21
C LEU A 107 13.71 7.85 -4.52
N ARG A 108 13.74 8.17 -5.81
CA ARG A 108 13.80 9.57 -6.26
C ARG A 108 12.62 10.36 -5.70
N PHE A 109 12.88 11.61 -5.34
CA PHE A 109 11.87 12.50 -4.77
C PHE A 109 10.58 12.51 -5.61
N GLY A 110 9.43 12.38 -4.94
CA GLY A 110 8.11 12.35 -5.57
C GLY A 110 7.61 10.99 -6.02
N LYS A 111 8.44 9.93 -6.03
CA LYS A 111 7.99 8.58 -6.41
C LYS A 111 7.24 7.82 -5.31
N ALA A 112 7.44 8.18 -4.04
CA ALA A 112 6.77 7.56 -2.92
C ALA A 112 5.87 8.56 -2.21
N GLU A 113 4.62 8.17 -1.97
CA GLU A 113 3.60 8.99 -1.33
C GLU A 113 2.82 8.17 -0.30
N PHE A 114 2.08 8.83 0.59
CA PHE A 114 1.14 8.17 1.49
C PHE A 114 -0.10 9.03 1.73
N GLY A 115 -1.24 8.38 2.00
CA GLY A 115 -2.48 9.07 2.35
C GLY A 115 -2.45 9.71 3.74
N CYS A 116 -3.05 10.90 3.88
CA CYS A 116 -3.15 11.59 5.19
C CYS A 116 -4.21 10.99 6.14
N ALA A 117 -4.94 9.97 5.69
CA ALA A 117 -5.99 9.30 6.43
C ALA A 117 -5.97 7.80 6.09
N VAL A 118 -6.60 6.99 6.95
CA VAL A 118 -6.84 5.58 6.66
C VAL A 118 -7.69 5.44 5.39
N LEU A 119 -7.39 4.43 4.57
CA LEU A 119 -8.17 4.09 3.40
C LEU A 119 -9.04 2.87 3.72
N PRO A 120 -10.37 2.91 3.50
CA PRO A 120 -11.21 1.73 3.63
C PRO A 120 -10.68 0.55 2.80
N PHE A 121 -10.88 -0.67 3.28
CA PHE A 121 -10.43 -1.89 2.61
C PHE A 121 -10.92 -1.96 1.15
N THR A 122 -10.01 -2.18 0.22
CA THR A 122 -10.31 -2.26 -1.22
C THR A 122 -10.25 -3.68 -1.79
N SER A 123 -9.87 -4.67 -0.98
CA SER A 123 -9.63 -6.04 -1.45
C SER A 123 -10.88 -6.73 -2.02
N HIS A 124 -12.06 -6.36 -1.54
CA HIS A 124 -13.34 -6.84 -2.05
C HIS A 124 -13.73 -6.22 -3.41
N LEU A 125 -13.07 -5.15 -3.84
CA LEU A 125 -13.27 -4.53 -5.15
C LEU A 125 -12.47 -5.26 -6.22
N THR A 126 -12.86 -5.10 -7.48
CA THR A 126 -11.97 -5.46 -8.61
C THR A 126 -10.71 -4.58 -8.58
N PRO A 127 -9.55 -5.04 -9.10
CA PRO A 127 -8.32 -4.25 -9.11
C PRO A 127 -8.50 -2.83 -9.67
N SER A 128 -9.20 -2.66 -10.79
CA SER A 128 -9.41 -1.34 -11.41
C SER A 128 -10.20 -0.38 -10.52
N TYR A 129 -11.15 -0.87 -9.72
CA TYR A 129 -11.88 -0.06 -8.76
C TYR A 129 -11.06 0.23 -7.49
N ALA A 130 -10.21 -0.70 -7.06
CA ALA A 130 -9.26 -0.46 -5.97
C ALA A 130 -8.27 0.64 -6.34
N VAL A 131 -7.68 0.60 -7.53
CA VAL A 131 -6.80 1.68 -8.05
C VAL A 131 -7.55 3.02 -8.09
N ALA A 132 -8.77 3.05 -8.61
CA ALA A 132 -9.58 4.27 -8.65
C ALA A 132 -9.81 4.89 -7.26
N LYS A 133 -9.91 4.05 -6.21
CA LYS A 133 -10.03 4.51 -4.83
C LYS A 133 -8.70 4.98 -4.27
N MET A 134 -7.62 4.23 -4.49
CA MET A 134 -6.28 4.54 -3.98
C MET A 134 -5.62 5.74 -4.66
N LEU A 135 -6.03 6.06 -5.88
CA LEU A 135 -5.54 7.21 -6.66
C LEU A 135 -6.61 8.30 -6.84
N ASP A 136 -7.66 8.30 -6.02
CA ASP A 136 -8.70 9.34 -6.07
C ASP A 136 -8.03 10.72 -5.85
N PRO A 137 -8.15 11.67 -6.79
CA PRO A 137 -7.51 12.98 -6.69
C PRO A 137 -8.01 13.83 -5.51
N LYS A 138 -9.09 13.41 -4.83
CA LYS A 138 -9.57 14.04 -3.59
C LYS A 138 -8.79 13.59 -2.36
N LEU A 139 -8.01 12.50 -2.45
CA LEU A 139 -7.14 12.08 -1.37
C LEU A 139 -5.99 13.08 -1.23
N VAL A 140 -5.79 13.56 -0.01
CA VAL A 140 -4.61 14.35 0.31
C VAL A 140 -3.45 13.39 0.54
N LEU A 141 -2.46 13.47 -0.34
CA LEU A 141 -1.25 12.65 -0.31
C LEU A 141 -0.06 13.50 0.14
N HIS A 142 0.85 12.88 0.88
CA HIS A 142 2.12 13.47 1.28
C HIS A 142 3.27 12.67 0.69
N HIS A 143 4.34 13.36 0.28
CA HIS A 143 5.56 12.67 -0.12
C HIS A 143 6.13 11.86 1.04
N PHE A 144 6.50 10.63 0.74
CA PHE A 144 7.15 9.73 1.68
C PHE A 144 8.67 9.95 1.64
N SER A 145 9.27 10.14 2.81
CA SER A 145 10.67 10.47 3.01
C SER A 145 11.07 10.16 4.44
N PRO A 146 12.38 10.16 4.79
CA PRO A 146 12.81 9.97 6.17
C PRO A 146 12.19 10.99 7.15
N VAL A 147 11.87 12.21 6.69
CA VAL A 147 11.25 13.26 7.50
C VAL A 147 9.76 13.01 7.73
N THR A 148 9.07 12.43 6.76
CA THR A 148 7.61 12.26 6.75
C THR A 148 7.16 10.85 7.13
N ARG A 149 8.06 9.85 7.19
CA ARG A 149 7.77 8.51 7.71
C ARG A 149 7.16 8.50 9.11
N PRO A 150 7.63 9.31 10.09
CA PRO A 150 6.92 9.39 11.37
C PRO A 150 5.46 9.83 11.22
N SER A 151 5.16 10.72 10.26
CA SER A 151 3.78 11.15 9.98
C SER A 151 2.96 10.02 9.35
N PHE A 152 3.55 9.16 8.54
CA PHE A 152 2.87 7.98 8.01
C PHE A 152 2.39 7.05 9.14
N PHE A 153 3.20 6.81 10.18
CA PHE A 153 2.77 6.04 11.34
C PHE A 153 1.74 6.76 12.22
N LYS A 154 1.75 8.10 12.27
CA LYS A 154 0.70 8.88 12.97
C LYS A 154 -0.69 8.77 12.32
N VAL A 155 -0.76 8.43 11.03
CA VAL A 155 -2.03 8.18 10.33
C VAL A 155 -2.66 6.84 10.73
N ARG A 156 -1.85 5.92 11.28
CA ARG A 156 -2.33 4.61 11.73
C ARG A 156 -3.42 4.80 12.79
N PRO A 157 -4.52 4.02 12.75
CA PRO A 157 -5.71 4.32 13.56
C PRO A 157 -5.47 4.23 15.08
N ASP A 158 -4.57 3.36 15.54
CA ASP A 158 -4.15 3.26 16.95
C ASP A 158 -3.08 4.29 17.35
N ALA A 159 -2.68 5.17 16.42
CA ALA A 159 -1.64 6.20 16.59
C ALA A 159 -0.27 5.68 17.08
N MET A 160 -0.01 4.37 17.00
CA MET A 160 1.26 3.82 17.42
C MET A 160 2.39 4.24 16.49
N THR A 161 3.47 4.68 17.09
CA THR A 161 4.71 4.97 16.39
C THR A 161 5.42 3.69 15.98
N GLU A 162 6.27 3.81 14.96
CA GLU A 162 7.16 2.72 14.54
C GLU A 162 8.05 2.20 15.69
N LYS A 163 8.48 3.08 16.60
CA LYS A 163 9.29 2.71 17.76
C LYS A 163 8.50 1.87 18.77
N GLU A 164 7.25 2.23 19.02
CA GLU A 164 6.39 1.46 19.92
C GLU A 164 6.08 0.08 19.34
N LEU A 165 5.85 0.00 18.03
CA LEU A 165 5.70 -1.27 17.32
C LEU A 165 6.93 -2.17 17.43
N ALA A 166 8.14 -1.61 17.39
CA ALA A 166 9.39 -2.37 17.53
C ALA A 166 9.61 -2.93 18.94
N SER A 167 8.84 -2.45 19.92
CA SER A 167 8.99 -2.81 21.33
C SER A 167 7.97 -3.85 21.81
N ILE A 168 7.11 -4.35 20.91
CA ILE A 168 6.11 -5.41 21.14
C ILE A 168 6.67 -6.74 20.62
#